data_AF-G7EKZ0-F1
#
_entry.id   AF-G7EKZ0-F1
#
_cell.length_a   1.000
_cell.length_b   1.000
_cell.length_c   1.000
_cell.angle_alpha   90.00
_cell.angle_beta   90.00
_cell.angle_gamma   90.00
#
_symmetry.space_group_name_H-M   'P 1'
#
loop_
_entity.id
_entity.type
_entity.pdbx_description
1 polymer ?
#
loop_
_entity_poly.entity_id
_entity_poly.type
_entity_poly.pdbx_seq_one_letter_code
_entity_poly.pdbx_strand_id
1 'polypeptide(L)'
;MGPKELNNHAVNQFNKGQLNTALEAFTQAFRVMPRNQSIALNLLQCLFDSTKQSGSSFNMELAKRCYALLDKTKLQADQTQRLDKILHIAKEMNLDLQSAGK
;
A
#
# COMPACT_ATOMS: atom_id res chain seq x y z
N MET A 1 18.86 -5.16 7.64
CA MET A 1 17.60 -5.93 7.49
C MET A 1 17.41 -6.32 6.05
N GLY A 2 17.24 -7.61 5.79
CA GLY A 2 16.76 -8.09 4.51
C GLY A 2 15.34 -7.60 4.24
N PRO A 3 14.87 -7.63 2.99
CA PRO A 3 13.58 -7.01 2.64
C PRO A 3 12.37 -7.76 3.22
N LYS A 4 12.54 -9.03 3.59
CA LYS A 4 11.55 -9.80 4.35
C LYS A 4 11.45 -9.33 5.81
N GLU A 5 12.57 -8.96 6.41
CA GLU A 5 12.60 -8.39 7.77
C GLU A 5 11.99 -7.00 7.79
N LEU A 6 12.25 -6.18 6.77
CA LEU A 6 11.59 -4.87 6.60
C LEU A 6 10.07 -5.02 6.51
N ASN A 7 9.59 -5.99 5.72
CA ASN A 7 8.15 -6.26 5.63
C ASN A 7 7.56 -6.74 6.97
N ASN A 8 8.23 -7.66 7.66
CA ASN A 8 7.77 -8.13 8.98
C ASN A 8 7.75 -7.00 10.02
N HIS A 9 8.76 -6.15 10.01
CA HIS A 9 8.82 -4.97 10.86
C HIS A 9 7.65 -4.02 10.55
N ALA A 10 7.40 -3.72 9.28
CA ALA A 10 6.31 -2.87 8.84
C ALA A 10 4.93 -3.40 9.28
N VAL A 11 4.69 -4.70 9.10
CA VAL A 11 3.44 -5.36 9.54
C VAL A 11 3.28 -5.27 11.06
N ASN A 12 4.35 -5.48 11.84
CA ASN A 12 4.29 -5.37 13.29
C ASN A 12 3.94 -3.95 13.75
N GLN A 13 4.51 -2.93 13.12
CA GLN A 13 4.20 -1.53 13.43
C GLN A 13 2.79 -1.16 13.01
N PHE A 14 2.32 -1.66 11.86
CA PHE A 14 0.95 -1.48 11.40
C PHE A 14 -0.06 -2.05 12.40
N ASN A 15 0.15 -3.29 12.87
CA ASN A 15 -0.71 -3.94 13.86
C ASN A 15 -0.73 -3.21 15.22
N LYS A 16 0.32 -2.45 15.55
CA LYS A 16 0.39 -1.61 16.75
C LYS A 16 -0.29 -0.25 16.57
N GLY A 17 -0.85 0.06 15.40
CA GLY A 17 -1.38 1.37 15.07
C GLY A 17 -0.31 2.43 14.82
N GLN A 18 0.96 2.06 14.70
CA GLN A 18 2.06 2.98 14.40
C GLN A 18 2.17 3.20 12.89
N LEU A 19 1.12 3.81 12.31
CA LEU A 19 0.94 3.89 10.86
C LEU A 19 2.04 4.69 10.15
N ASN A 20 2.56 5.76 10.76
CA ASN A 20 3.69 6.53 10.21
C ASN A 20 4.95 5.65 10.06
N THR A 21 5.36 4.99 11.13
CA THR A 21 6.53 4.10 11.14
C THR A 21 6.33 2.90 10.21
N ALA A 22 5.12 2.34 10.18
CA ALA A 22 4.77 1.26 9.26
C ALA A 22 4.89 1.71 7.80
N LEU A 23 4.40 2.90 7.48
CA LEU A 23 4.45 3.46 6.14
C LEU A 23 5.89 3.67 5.65
N GLU A 24 6.78 4.18 6.51
CA GLU A 24 8.20 4.32 6.19
C GLU A 24 8.84 2.96 5.91
N ALA A 25 8.60 1.97 6.78
CA ALA A 25 9.14 0.62 6.62
C ALA A 25 8.59 -0.08 5.37
N PHE A 26 7.30 0.04 5.06
CA PHE A 26 6.71 -0.47 3.82
C PHE A 26 7.29 0.21 2.58
N THR A 27 7.51 1.53 2.64
CA THR A 27 8.12 2.29 1.54
C THR A 27 9.54 1.80 1.27
N GLN A 28 10.34 1.58 2.32
CA GLN A 28 11.67 0.99 2.19
C GLN A 28 11.62 -0.43 1.65
N ALA A 29 10.73 -1.28 2.17
CA ALA A 29 10.56 -2.66 1.70
C ALA A 29 10.17 -2.69 0.21
N PHE A 30 9.30 -1.79 -0.23
CA PHE A 30 8.88 -1.67 -1.63
C PHE A 30 10.02 -1.20 -2.53
N ARG A 31 10.88 -0.28 -2.04
CA ARG A 31 12.07 0.15 -2.79
C ARG A 31 13.06 -1.00 -3.02
N VAL A 32 13.22 -1.89 -2.04
CA VAL A 32 14.11 -3.06 -2.18
C VAL A 32 13.46 -4.18 -2.99
N MET A 33 12.15 -4.38 -2.87
CA MET A 33 11.38 -5.41 -3.60
C MET A 33 10.16 -4.82 -4.34
N PRO A 34 10.38 -4.03 -5.41
CA PRO A 34 9.31 -3.30 -6.09
C PRO A 34 8.38 -4.20 -6.92
N ARG A 35 8.74 -5.48 -7.09
CA ARG A 35 7.92 -6.48 -7.81
C ARG A 35 7.12 -7.39 -6.88
N ASN A 36 7.18 -7.16 -5.57
CA ASN A 36 6.46 -7.98 -4.60
C ASN A 36 5.05 -7.43 -4.38
N GLN A 37 4.05 -8.15 -4.91
CA GLN A 37 2.64 -7.78 -4.80
C GLN A 37 2.15 -7.65 -3.35
N SER A 38 2.62 -8.51 -2.43
CA SER A 38 2.19 -8.44 -1.02
C SER A 38 2.69 -7.18 -0.32
N ILE A 39 3.92 -6.74 -0.65
CA ILE A 39 4.47 -5.48 -0.12
C ILE A 39 3.71 -4.29 -0.71
N ALA A 40 3.46 -4.29 -2.02
CA ALA A 40 2.70 -3.22 -2.66
C ALA A 40 1.28 -3.10 -2.10
N LEU A 41 0.60 -4.23 -1.86
CA LEU A 41 -0.75 -4.25 -1.28
C LEU A 41 -0.75 -3.74 0.16
N ASN A 42 0.19 -4.19 0.99
CA ASN A 42 0.30 -3.72 2.37
C ASN A 42 0.66 -2.23 2.44
N LEU A 43 1.57 -1.77 1.60
CA LEU A 43 1.93 -0.35 1.49
C LEU A 43 0.72 0.50 1.07
N LEU A 44 -0.01 0.05 0.05
CA LEU A 44 -1.21 0.75 -0.41
C LEU A 44 -2.26 0.83 0.69
N GLN A 45 -2.52 -0.28 1.40
CA GLN A 45 -3.44 -0.30 2.53
C GLN A 45 -3.01 0.66 3.64
N CYS A 46 -1.73 0.67 3.99
CA CYS A 46 -1.19 1.56 5.01
C CYS A 46 -1.33 3.04 4.62
N LEU A 47 -1.16 3.41 3.35
CA LEU A 47 -1.37 4.78 2.88
C LEU A 47 -2.80 5.27 3.16
N PHE A 48 -3.80 4.46 2.81
CA PHE A 48 -5.20 4.80 3.05
C PHE A 48 -5.54 4.86 4.53
N ASP A 49 -5.05 3.92 5.33
CA ASP A 49 -5.29 3.88 6.77
C ASP A 49 -4.65 5.08 7.48
N SER A 50 -3.38 5.38 7.14
CA SER A 50 -2.66 6.56 7.65
C SER A 50 -3.39 7.86 7.33
N THR A 51 -3.86 8.02 6.09
CA THR A 51 -4.60 9.23 5.69
C THR A 51 -5.95 9.32 6.39
N LYS A 52 -6.69 8.22 6.55
CA LYS A 52 -7.96 8.21 7.29
C LYS A 52 -7.79 8.53 8.77
N GLN A 53 -6.76 7.96 9.41
CA GLN A 53 -6.55 8.09 10.85
C GLN A 53 -5.90 9.42 11.25
N SER A 54 -4.89 9.87 10.51
CA SER A 54 -4.06 11.01 10.90
C SER A 54 -4.35 12.29 10.11
N GLY A 55 -5.21 12.24 9.08
CA GLY A 55 -5.46 13.38 8.18
C GLY A 55 -4.23 13.81 7.37
N SER A 56 -3.18 12.98 7.35
CA SER A 56 -1.92 13.28 6.67
C SER A 56 -2.09 13.29 5.15
N SER A 57 -1.28 14.10 4.48
CA SER A 57 -1.24 14.21 3.02
C SER A 57 -1.13 12.84 2.36
N PHE A 58 -2.10 12.50 1.51
CA PHE A 58 -2.11 11.23 0.79
C PHE A 58 -1.03 11.24 -0.31
N ASN A 59 -0.11 10.27 -0.27
CA ASN A 59 0.91 10.17 -1.30
C ASN A 59 0.37 9.46 -2.55
N MET A 60 -0.24 10.25 -3.43
CA MET A 60 -0.88 9.77 -4.66
C MET A 60 0.10 9.07 -5.61
N GLU A 61 1.33 9.55 -5.71
CA GLU A 61 2.34 8.95 -6.59
C GLU A 61 2.69 7.52 -6.14
N LEU A 62 2.95 7.35 -4.84
CA LEU A 62 3.27 6.04 -4.28
C LEU A 62 2.08 5.08 -4.42
N ALA A 63 0.86 5.56 -4.15
CA ALA A 63 -0.36 4.78 -4.30
C ALA A 63 -0.55 4.28 -5.76
N LYS A 64 -0.38 5.17 -6.75
CA LYS A 64 -0.45 4.80 -8.17
C LYS A 64 0.61 3.78 -8.58
N ARG A 65 1.83 3.88 -8.07
CA ARG A 65 2.89 2.89 -8.33
C ARG A 65 2.55 1.51 -7.78
N CYS A 66 2.03 1.45 -6.55
CA CYS A 66 1.55 0.20 -5.96
C CYS A 66 0.39 -0.38 -6.79
N TYR A 67 -0.61 0.44 -7.12
CA TYR A 67 -1.74 0.02 -7.93
C TYR A 67 -1.31 -0.51 -9.30
N ALA A 68 -0.43 0.18 -10.01
CA ALA A 68 0.06 -0.24 -11.32
C ALA A 68 0.79 -1.60 -11.30
N LEU A 69 1.47 -1.95 -10.19
CA LEU A 69 2.02 -3.28 -10.03
C LEU A 69 0.90 -4.32 -9.84
N LEU A 70 -0.02 -4.04 -8.91
CA LEU A 70 -1.11 -4.94 -8.52
C LEU A 70 -2.08 -5.22 -9.68
N ASP A 71 -2.34 -4.22 -10.51
CA ASP A 71 -3.17 -4.30 -11.72
C ASP A 71 -2.53 -5.20 -12.79
N LYS A 72 -1.19 -5.15 -12.93
CA LYS A 72 -0.44 -5.97 -13.89
C LYS A 72 -0.11 -7.38 -13.39
N THR A 73 -0.33 -7.67 -12.11
CA THR A 73 -0.02 -8.98 -11.52
C THR A 73 -1.26 -9.83 -11.32
N LYS A 74 -1.10 -11.15 -11.49
CA LYS A 74 -2.18 -12.09 -11.18
C LYS A 74 -2.28 -12.27 -9.67
N LEU A 75 -3.17 -11.49 -9.06
CA LEU A 75 -3.45 -11.56 -7.63
C LEU A 75 -4.22 -12.84 -7.26
N GLN A 76 -3.96 -13.34 -6.06
CA GLN A 76 -4.77 -14.40 -5.45
C GLN A 76 -6.10 -13.82 -4.96
N ALA A 77 -7.13 -14.66 -4.80
CA ALA A 77 -8.48 -14.23 -4.42
C ALA A 77 -8.52 -13.32 -3.17
N ASP A 78 -7.76 -13.66 -2.12
CA ASP A 78 -7.64 -12.82 -0.92
C ASP A 78 -7.05 -11.43 -1.22
N GLN A 79 -5.99 -11.40 -2.03
CA GLN A 79 -5.30 -10.17 -2.39
C GLN A 79 -6.17 -9.28 -3.28
N THR A 80 -6.92 -9.89 -4.22
CA THR A 80 -7.91 -9.20 -5.06
C THR A 80 -9.02 -8.60 -4.20
N GLN A 81 -9.57 -9.35 -3.24
CA GLN A 81 -10.61 -8.86 -2.35
C GLN A 81 -10.10 -7.68 -1.48
N ARG A 82 -8.86 -7.76 -1.00
CA ARG A 82 -8.22 -6.66 -0.26
C ARG A 82 -8.02 -5.44 -1.15
N LEU A 83 -7.57 -5.61 -2.40
CA LEU A 83 -7.42 -4.52 -3.34
C LEU A 83 -8.77 -3.85 -3.66
N ASP A 84 -9.81 -4.63 -3.91
CA ASP A 84 -11.16 -4.12 -4.18
C ASP A 84 -11.67 -3.22 -3.04
N LYS A 85 -11.50 -3.64 -1.78
CA LYS A 85 -11.82 -2.81 -0.61
C LYS A 85 -11.06 -1.49 -0.60
N ILE A 86 -9.78 -1.51 -0.97
CA ILE A 86 -8.95 -0.30 -1.04
C ILE A 86 -9.46 0.62 -2.16
N LEU A 87 -9.80 0.08 -3.33
CA LEU A 87 -10.37 0.85 -4.44
C LEU A 87 -11.71 1.46 -4.09
N HIS A 88 -12.54 0.76 -3.33
CA HIS A 88 -13.79 1.31 -2.80
C HIS A 88 -13.52 2.53 -1.92
N ILE A 89 -12.59 2.40 -0.97
CA ILE A 89 -12.17 3.51 -0.10
C ILE A 89 -11.62 4.69 -0.92
N ALA A 90 -10.81 4.41 -1.95
CA ALA A 90 -10.27 5.44 -2.83
C ALA A 90 -11.39 6.24 -3.53
N LYS A 91 -12.43 5.54 -4.01
CA LYS A 91 -13.61 6.18 -4.62
C LYS A 91 -14.37 7.04 -3.61
N GLU A 92 -14.59 6.55 -2.39
CA GLU A 92 -15.21 7.36 -1.32
C GLU A 92 -14.41 8.64 -1.03
N MET A 93 -13.09 8.56 -1.10
CA MET A 93 -12.17 9.69 -0.93
C MET A 93 -11.99 10.56 -2.19
N ASN A 94 -12.72 10.27 -3.29
CA ASN A 94 -12.57 10.93 -4.59
C ASN A 94 -11.13 10.86 -5.15
N LEU A 95 -10.42 9.77 -4.88
CA LEU A 95 -9.05 9.51 -5.36
C LEU A 95 -9.08 8.55 -6.55
N ASP A 96 -8.53 8.98 -7.68
CA ASP A 96 -8.43 8.16 -8.89
C ASP A 96 -7.06 7.46 -9.01
N LEU A 97 -6.98 6.21 -8.55
CA LEU A 97 -5.77 5.39 -8.67
C LEU A 97 -5.55 4.83 -10.09
N GLN A 98 -6.59 4.82 -10.92
CA GLN A 98 -6.59 4.12 -12.21
C GLN A 98 -5.97 4.96 -13.35
N SER A 99 -5.90 6.29 -13.25
CA SER A 99 -5.20 7.15 -14.22
C SER A 99 -3.68 7.15 -14.07
N ALA A 100 -3.06 5.98 -13.93
CA ALA A 100 -1.62 5.85 -14.14
C ALA A 100 -1.34 5.80 -15.65
N GLY A 101 -1.35 6.98 -16.29
CA GLY A 101 -0.71 7.29 -17.58
C GLY A 101 -0.95 6.32 -18.74
N LYS A 102 -1.73 6.79 -19.74
CA LYS A 102 -1.54 6.33 -21.12
C LYS A 102 -0.09 6.53 -21.57
#